data_AF-A0A7C2EHC4-F1
#
_entry.id   AF-A0A7C2EHC4-F1
#
_cell.length_a   1.000
_cell.length_b   1.000
_cell.length_c   1.000
_cell.angle_alpha   90.00
_cell.angle_beta   90.00
_cell.angle_gamma   90.00
#
_symmetry.space_group_name_H-M   'P 1'
#
loop_
_entity.id
_entity.type
_entity.pdbx_description
1 polymer ?
#
loop_
_entity_poly.entity_id
_entity_poly.type
_entity_poly.pdbx_seq_one_letter_code
_entity_poly.pdbx_strand_id
1 'polypeptide(L)'
;MEQINPEQVAQDTRIKKVTRSWFTKKLERKLAEKELGIPQQLLNIMDVPFEKFTPEDREIYETSLKPLTYVFVEHLMEVYESMGRPRQGWEDMLGHVEPSPIKVMATLVIHEEDNAEALEDDPYEMEEVPPSGTVREKYNVRSYAGKDREKQKARRWGKKIL
;
A
#
# COMPACT_ATOMS: atom_id res chain seq x y z
N MET A 1 -35.62 24.03 22.80
CA MET A 1 -35.07 22.66 22.82
C MET A 1 -35.53 22.00 21.54
N GLU A 2 -34.71 22.01 20.50
CA GLU A 2 -35.00 21.29 19.25
C GLU A 2 -34.96 19.79 19.54
N GLN A 3 -36.11 19.14 19.37
CA GLN A 3 -36.21 17.70 19.44
C GLN A 3 -35.60 17.14 18.14
N ILE A 4 -34.35 16.71 18.22
CA ILE A 4 -33.70 16.00 17.13
C ILE A 4 -34.40 14.63 17.04
N ASN A 5 -35.17 14.45 15.97
CA ASN A 5 -35.98 13.26 15.73
C ASN A 5 -35.05 12.06 15.46
N PRO A 6 -35.06 10.99 16.28
CA PRO A 6 -34.13 9.86 16.15
C PRO A 6 -34.32 9.04 14.85
N GLU A 7 -35.41 9.26 14.10
CA GLU A 7 -35.67 8.57 12.84
C GLU A 7 -34.81 9.05 11.66
N GLN A 8 -34.23 10.25 11.72
CA GLN A 8 -33.39 10.77 10.62
C GLN A 8 -31.98 10.17 10.61
N VAL A 9 -31.49 9.65 11.74
CA VAL A 9 -30.16 8.99 11.82
C VAL A 9 -30.20 7.57 11.23
N ALA A 10 -31.39 7.00 11.04
CA ALA A 10 -31.57 5.62 10.58
C ALA A 10 -31.65 5.46 9.05
N GLN A 11 -31.64 6.55 8.26
CA GLN A 11 -31.90 6.48 6.81
C GLN A 11 -30.66 6.44 5.91
N ASP A 12 -29.45 6.64 6.44
CA ASP A 12 -28.21 6.70 5.63
C ASP A 12 -27.39 5.40 5.57
N THR A 13 -27.95 4.28 6.02
CA THR A 13 -27.35 2.96 5.79
C THR A 13 -27.99 2.22 4.62
N ARG A 14 -28.47 2.96 3.60
CA ARG A 14 -28.67 2.33 2.29
C ARG A 14 -27.30 1.89 1.81
N ILE A 15 -27.00 0.60 2.04
CA ILE A 15 -25.83 -0.08 1.51
C ILE A 15 -25.90 0.12 -0.01
N LYS A 16 -25.23 1.17 -0.51
CA LYS A 16 -25.07 1.40 -1.95
C LYS A 16 -24.45 0.10 -2.45
N LYS A 17 -25.13 -0.56 -3.39
CA LYS A 17 -24.68 -1.83 -3.94
C LYS A 17 -23.49 -1.52 -4.86
N VAL A 18 -22.32 -1.29 -4.27
CA VAL A 18 -21.08 -1.02 -4.99
C VAL A 18 -20.65 -2.33 -5.64
N THR A 19 -20.58 -2.34 -6.97
CA THR A 19 -20.04 -3.47 -7.70
C THR A 19 -18.55 -3.57 -7.37
N ARG A 20 -18.17 -4.59 -6.60
CA ARG A 20 -16.77 -4.78 -6.21
C ARG A 20 -15.89 -5.10 -7.41
N SER A 21 -14.76 -4.41 -7.54
CA SER A 21 -13.76 -4.74 -8.56
C SER A 21 -13.16 -6.10 -8.31
N TRP A 22 -12.45 -6.60 -9.33
CA TRP A 22 -11.68 -7.83 -9.20
C TRP A 22 -10.64 -7.72 -8.06
N PHE A 23 -9.97 -6.56 -7.93
CA PHE A 23 -8.96 -6.32 -6.90
C PHE A 23 -9.55 -6.41 -5.49
N THR A 24 -10.67 -5.72 -5.23
CA THR A 24 -11.34 -5.78 -3.92
C THR A 24 -11.78 -7.19 -3.57
N LYS A 25 -12.32 -7.95 -4.53
CA LYS A 25 -12.71 -9.36 -4.31
C LYS A 25 -11.52 -10.25 -3.97
N LYS A 26 -10.38 -10.03 -4.62
CA LYS A 26 -9.16 -10.80 -4.34
C LYS A 26 -8.56 -10.45 -2.98
N LEU A 27 -8.52 -9.16 -2.66
CA LEU A 27 -8.09 -8.68 -1.35
C LEU A 27 -8.97 -9.26 -0.24
N GLU A 28 -10.29 -9.14 -0.34
CA GLU A 28 -11.25 -9.69 0.62
C GLU A 28 -11.06 -11.19 0.83
N ARG A 29 -10.92 -11.96 -0.26
CA ARG A 29 -10.67 -13.40 -0.17
C ARG A 29 -9.35 -13.70 0.54
N LYS A 30 -8.28 -12.98 0.20
CA LYS A 30 -6.96 -13.16 0.80
C LYS A 30 -6.95 -12.84 2.30
N LEU A 31 -7.69 -11.83 2.71
CA LEU A 31 -7.85 -11.46 4.12
C LEU A 31 -8.67 -12.52 4.88
N ALA A 32 -9.73 -13.04 4.26
CA ALA A 32 -10.52 -14.13 4.84
C ALA A 32 -9.70 -15.42 5.00
N GLU A 33 -8.83 -15.75 4.04
CA GLU A 33 -7.88 -16.87 4.14
C GLU A 33 -6.90 -16.71 5.33
N LYS A 34 -6.60 -15.47 5.71
CA LYS A 34 -5.74 -15.13 6.86
C LYS A 34 -6.51 -14.92 8.17
N GLU A 35 -7.81 -15.18 8.17
CA GLU A 35 -8.70 -14.95 9.32
C GLU A 35 -8.71 -13.49 9.80
N LEU A 36 -8.38 -12.54 8.91
CA LEU A 36 -8.40 -11.11 9.19
C LEU A 36 -9.79 -10.55 8.89
N GLY A 37 -10.57 -10.31 9.94
CA GLY A 37 -11.88 -9.67 9.83
C GLY A 37 -11.75 -8.18 9.53
N ILE A 38 -12.16 -7.76 8.33
CA ILE A 38 -12.20 -6.33 7.97
C ILE A 38 -13.62 -5.78 8.17
N PRO A 39 -13.77 -4.59 8.78
CA PRO A 39 -15.05 -3.91 8.82
C PRO A 39 -15.62 -3.72 7.42
N GLN A 40 -16.84 -4.20 7.20
CA GLN A 40 -17.50 -4.15 5.89
C GLN A 40 -17.59 -2.72 5.31
N GLN A 41 -17.64 -1.72 6.18
CA GLN A 41 -17.61 -0.30 5.81
C GLN A 41 -16.34 0.06 5.03
N LEU A 42 -15.17 -0.45 5.42
CA LEU A 42 -13.91 -0.19 4.71
C LEU A 42 -13.92 -0.82 3.31
N LEU A 43 -14.39 -2.06 3.20
CA LEU A 43 -14.52 -2.74 1.92
C LEU A 43 -15.51 -2.04 0.98
N ASN A 44 -16.55 -1.39 1.51
CA ASN A 44 -17.56 -0.71 0.71
C ASN A 44 -17.03 0.55 0.02
N ILE A 45 -16.04 1.22 0.61
CA ILE A 45 -15.47 2.45 0.05
C ILE A 45 -14.27 2.20 -0.88
N MET A 46 -13.72 0.98 -0.88
CA MET A 46 -12.54 0.60 -1.69
C MET A 46 -12.71 0.89 -3.18
N ASP A 47 -13.90 0.56 -3.72
CA ASP A 47 -14.24 0.73 -5.13
C ASP A 47 -15.01 2.02 -5.42
N VAL A 48 -15.25 2.86 -4.41
CA VAL A 48 -15.94 4.12 -4.63
C VAL A 48 -14.94 5.10 -5.24
N PRO A 49 -15.27 5.76 -6.37
CA PRO A 49 -14.41 6.79 -6.94
C PRO A 49 -14.28 7.98 -6.00
N PHE A 50 -13.11 8.60 -5.92
CA PHE A 50 -12.86 9.74 -5.04
C PHE A 50 -13.81 10.93 -5.32
N GLU A 51 -14.22 11.11 -6.57
CA GLU A 51 -15.18 12.15 -6.99
C GLU A 51 -16.59 11.92 -6.41
N LYS A 52 -16.92 10.68 -6.04
CA LYS A 52 -18.23 10.27 -5.52
C LYS A 52 -18.23 10.08 -4.01
N PHE A 53 -17.13 10.39 -3.32
CA PHE A 53 -17.04 10.32 -1.86
C PHE A 53 -18.01 11.29 -1.20
N THR A 54 -18.81 10.79 -0.28
CA THR A 54 -19.50 11.66 0.69
C THR A 54 -18.50 12.18 1.73
N PRO A 55 -18.86 13.22 2.53
CA PRO A 55 -18.04 13.65 3.65
C PRO A 55 -17.68 12.51 4.61
N GLU A 56 -18.62 11.60 4.86
CA GLU A 56 -18.45 10.43 5.72
C GLU A 56 -17.49 9.42 5.09
N ASP A 57 -17.64 9.13 3.78
CA ASP A 57 -16.71 8.25 3.05
C ASP A 57 -15.28 8.79 3.13
N ARG A 58 -15.12 10.11 3.01
CA ARG A 58 -13.81 10.78 3.12
C ARG A 58 -13.23 10.67 4.52
N GLU A 59 -14.04 10.81 5.56
CA GLU A 59 -13.59 10.64 6.94
C GLU A 59 -13.14 9.20 7.20
N ILE A 60 -13.92 8.20 6.78
CA ILE A 60 -13.56 6.78 6.87
C ILE A 60 -12.25 6.51 6.10
N TYR A 61 -12.13 7.07 4.90
CA TYR A 61 -10.93 6.94 4.08
C TYR A 61 -9.70 7.48 4.82
N GLU A 62 -9.72 8.72 5.30
CA GLU A 62 -8.56 9.37 5.91
C GLU A 62 -8.21 8.80 7.29
N THR A 63 -9.20 8.46 8.11
CA THR A 63 -8.98 8.04 9.51
C THR A 63 -8.70 6.55 9.65
N SER A 64 -9.32 5.72 8.80
CA SER A 64 -9.35 4.28 8.98
C SER A 64 -8.67 3.52 7.84
N LEU A 65 -9.00 3.87 6.59
CA LEU A 65 -8.51 3.12 5.43
C LEU A 65 -7.07 3.49 5.06
N LYS A 66 -6.76 4.78 5.01
CA LYS A 66 -5.46 5.31 4.58
C LYS A 66 -4.30 4.86 5.48
N PRO A 67 -4.42 4.83 6.82
CA PRO A 67 -3.37 4.25 7.68
C PRO A 67 -3.12 2.76 7.42
N LEU A 68 -4.14 2.03 6.97
CA LEU A 68 -4.08 0.60 6.68
C LEU A 68 -3.65 0.28 5.24
N THR A 69 -3.44 1.30 4.39
CA THR A 69 -3.07 1.12 2.97
C THR A 69 -1.92 0.14 2.80
N TYR A 70 -0.85 0.26 3.60
CA TYR A 70 0.32 -0.60 3.49
C TYR A 70 -0.02 -2.09 3.74
N VAL A 71 -0.88 -2.38 4.71
CA VAL A 71 -1.31 -3.75 5.01
C VAL A 71 -2.10 -4.33 3.85
N PHE A 72 -2.99 -3.54 3.25
CA PHE A 72 -3.76 -3.99 2.09
C PHE A 72 -2.90 -4.17 0.84
N VAL A 73 -1.92 -3.29 0.63
CA VAL A 73 -0.93 -3.42 -0.44
C VAL A 73 -0.10 -4.68 -0.28
N GLU A 74 0.36 -5.00 0.94
CA GLU A 74 1.11 -6.23 1.21
C GLU A 74 0.30 -7.49 0.83
N HIS A 75 -0.98 -7.53 1.20
CA HIS A 75 -1.84 -8.66 0.83
C HIS A 75 -2.19 -8.69 -0.65
N LEU A 76 -2.33 -7.54 -1.32
CA LEU A 76 -2.48 -7.49 -2.77
C LEU A 76 -1.19 -7.93 -3.49
N MET A 77 -0.02 -7.61 -2.94
CA MET A 77 1.28 -8.08 -3.45
C MET A 77 1.35 -9.61 -3.39
N GLU A 78 0.96 -10.23 -2.28
CA GLU A 78 0.89 -11.70 -2.21
C GLU A 78 -0.05 -12.30 -3.25
N VAL A 79 -1.18 -11.63 -3.56
CA VAL A 79 -2.08 -12.06 -4.63
C VAL A 79 -1.37 -11.94 -5.98
N TYR A 80 -0.71 -10.81 -6.23
CA TYR A 80 0.05 -10.55 -7.45
C TYR A 80 1.13 -11.61 -7.69
N GLU A 81 1.94 -11.89 -6.67
CA GLU A 81 2.99 -12.91 -6.70
C GLU A 81 2.43 -14.31 -6.90
N SER A 82 1.33 -14.66 -6.22
CA SER A 82 0.69 -15.98 -6.37
C SER A 82 0.18 -16.25 -7.79
N MET A 83 -0.04 -15.19 -8.57
CA MET A 83 -0.47 -15.27 -9.96
C MET A 83 0.69 -15.25 -10.96
N GLY A 84 1.94 -15.23 -10.49
CA GLY A 84 3.13 -15.15 -11.32
C GLY A 84 3.39 -13.75 -11.86
N ARG A 85 3.04 -12.71 -11.09
CA ARG A 85 3.32 -11.30 -11.42
C ARG A 85 2.81 -10.87 -12.81
N PRO A 86 1.49 -10.99 -13.09
CA PRO A 86 0.92 -10.71 -14.40
C PRO A 86 0.73 -9.21 -14.64
N ARG A 87 1.85 -8.48 -14.79
CA ARG A 87 1.89 -7.01 -14.89
C ARG A 87 0.91 -6.42 -15.89
N GLN A 88 1.05 -6.79 -17.17
CA GLN A 88 0.22 -6.26 -18.26
C GLN A 88 -1.27 -6.46 -17.98
N GLY A 89 -1.66 -7.64 -17.49
CA GLY A 89 -3.05 -7.93 -17.17
C GLY A 89 -3.59 -7.05 -16.03
N TRP A 90 -2.76 -6.72 -15.03
CA TRP A 90 -3.15 -5.82 -13.96
C TRP A 90 -3.23 -4.36 -14.42
N GLU A 91 -2.28 -3.91 -15.24
CA GLU A 91 -2.32 -2.57 -15.85
C GLU A 91 -3.57 -2.39 -16.73
N ASP A 92 -3.89 -3.37 -17.57
CA ASP A 92 -5.10 -3.38 -18.40
C ASP A 92 -6.37 -3.30 -17.55
N MET A 93 -6.46 -4.11 -16.49
CA MET A 93 -7.59 -4.06 -15.55
C MET A 93 -7.68 -2.71 -14.85
N LEU A 94 -6.56 -2.13 -14.41
CA LEU A 94 -6.52 -0.82 -13.76
C LEU A 94 -6.93 0.31 -14.71
N GLY A 95 -6.70 0.15 -16.02
CA GLY A 95 -7.19 1.07 -17.04
C GLY A 95 -8.72 1.24 -17.02
N HIS A 96 -9.45 0.21 -16.59
CA HIS A 96 -10.91 0.23 -16.49
C HIS A 96 -11.46 0.65 -15.12
N VAL A 97 -10.62 0.79 -14.11
CA VAL A 97 -11.05 1.19 -12.76
C VAL A 97 -11.00 2.72 -12.62
N GLU A 98 -12.07 3.35 -12.13
CA GLU A 98 -12.09 4.79 -11.84
C GLU A 98 -11.11 5.12 -10.68
N PRO A 99 -10.55 6.35 -10.60
CA PRO A 99 -9.68 6.75 -9.49
C PRO A 99 -10.37 6.54 -8.12
N SER A 100 -9.88 5.56 -7.36
CA SER A 100 -10.48 5.03 -6.13
C SER A 100 -9.38 4.47 -5.21
N PRO A 101 -9.67 4.22 -3.91
CA PRO A 101 -8.68 3.65 -2.99
C PRO A 101 -8.05 2.34 -3.49
N ILE A 102 -8.86 1.42 -4.04
CA ILE A 102 -8.34 0.15 -4.54
C ILE A 102 -7.40 0.35 -5.73
N LYS A 103 -7.69 1.32 -6.61
CA LYS A 103 -6.81 1.65 -7.74
C LYS A 103 -5.47 2.16 -7.25
N VAL A 104 -5.46 3.04 -6.25
CA VAL A 104 -4.22 3.51 -5.61
C VAL A 104 -3.41 2.33 -5.07
N MET A 105 -4.03 1.43 -4.31
CA MET A 105 -3.33 0.28 -3.73
C MET A 105 -2.79 -0.68 -4.80
N ALA A 106 -3.59 -1.01 -5.81
CA ALA A 106 -3.17 -1.92 -6.88
C ALA A 106 -2.07 -1.29 -7.76
N THR A 107 -2.11 0.02 -8.00
CA THR A 107 -1.02 0.74 -8.68
C THR A 107 0.26 0.75 -7.84
N LEU A 108 0.17 0.87 -6.51
CA LEU A 108 1.34 0.76 -5.62
C LEU A 108 2.00 -0.62 -5.69
N VAL A 109 1.22 -1.70 -5.84
CA VAL A 109 1.77 -3.05 -6.01
C VAL A 109 2.66 -3.14 -7.26
N ILE A 110 2.19 -2.62 -8.40
CA ILE A 110 2.94 -2.62 -9.65
C ILE A 110 4.22 -1.77 -9.54
N HIS A 111 4.14 -0.60 -8.89
CA HIS A 111 5.32 0.24 -8.71
C HIS A 111 6.35 -0.31 -7.73
N GLU A 112 5.95 -1.11 -6.74
CA GLU A 112 6.91 -1.76 -5.86
C GLU A 112 7.70 -2.84 -6.60
N GLU A 113 7.07 -3.54 -7.57
CA GLU A 113 7.79 -4.41 -8.50
C GLU A 113 8.79 -3.64 -9.35
N ASP A 114 8.41 -2.49 -9.94
CA ASP A 114 9.35 -1.64 -10.69
C ASP A 114 10.60 -1.30 -9.88
N ASN A 115 10.41 -0.95 -8.60
CA ASN A 115 11.51 -0.60 -7.72
C ASN A 115 12.35 -1.81 -7.33
N ALA A 116 11.72 -2.99 -7.19
CA ALA A 116 12.41 -4.24 -6.87
C ALA A 116 13.25 -4.72 -8.07
N GLU A 117 12.68 -4.72 -9.27
CA GLU A 117 13.38 -5.07 -10.52
C GLU A 117 14.54 -4.09 -10.79
N ALA A 118 14.31 -2.78 -10.61
CA ALA A 118 15.36 -1.77 -10.76
C ALA A 118 16.54 -1.92 -9.76
N LEU A 119 16.32 -2.59 -8.62
CA LEU A 119 17.37 -2.92 -7.65
C LEU A 119 18.08 -4.24 -7.95
N GLU A 120 17.40 -5.17 -8.62
CA GLU A 120 17.98 -6.44 -9.07
C GLU A 120 18.88 -6.25 -10.32
N ASP A 121 18.59 -5.23 -11.13
CA ASP A 121 19.34 -4.86 -12.33
C ASP A 121 20.57 -3.96 -12.10
N ASP A 122 21.05 -3.79 -10.86
CA ASP A 122 22.31 -3.08 -10.56
C ASP A 122 23.51 -4.05 -10.48
N PRO A 123 24.35 -4.18 -11.52
CA PRO A 123 25.44 -5.14 -11.58
C PRO A 123 26.80 -4.53 -11.18
N TYR A 124 26.88 -3.38 -10.51
CA TYR A 124 28.16 -2.71 -10.26
C TYR A 124 28.30 -2.01 -8.89
N GLU A 125 28.95 -2.69 -7.95
CA GLU A 125 30.03 -2.09 -7.14
C GLU A 125 30.95 -3.19 -6.59
N MET A 126 31.65 -3.87 -7.50
CA MET A 126 32.88 -4.60 -7.18
C MET A 126 34.04 -3.82 -7.80
N GLU A 127 34.36 -2.66 -7.22
CA GLU A 127 35.62 -1.97 -7.54
C GLU A 127 36.78 -2.76 -6.91
N GLU A 128 37.59 -3.35 -7.79
CA GLU A 128 38.85 -4.00 -7.46
C GLU A 128 39.80 -3.05 -6.74
N VAL A 129 40.39 -3.52 -5.64
CA VAL A 129 41.38 -2.80 -4.84
C VAL A 129 42.75 -2.82 -5.54
N PRO A 130 43.36 -1.68 -5.91
CA PRO A 130 44.79 -1.65 -6.22
C PRO A 130 45.63 -1.54 -4.93
N PRO A 131 46.76 -2.27 -4.81
CA PRO A 131 47.57 -2.27 -3.60
C PRO A 131 48.63 -1.15 -3.59
N SER A 132 49.02 -0.72 -2.37
CA SER A 132 50.24 0.05 -1.99
C SER A 132 50.18 1.58 -2.20
N GLY A 133 50.53 2.45 -1.24
CA GLY A 133 51.13 2.32 0.08
C GLY A 133 51.17 3.67 0.86
N THR A 134 51.25 3.56 2.19
CA THR A 134 51.67 4.54 3.26
C THR A 134 51.36 6.04 3.06
N VAL A 135 50.64 6.74 3.97
CA VAL A 135 51.07 7.14 5.33
C VAL A 135 49.86 7.60 6.19
N ARG A 136 49.74 7.00 7.39
CA ARG A 136 49.04 7.39 8.64
C ARG A 136 47.90 8.42 8.62
N GLU A 137 46.68 7.94 8.85
CA GLU A 137 45.60 8.69 9.50
C GLU A 137 44.96 7.89 10.66
N LYS A 138 44.49 8.63 11.66
CA LYS A 138 44.10 8.14 12.99
C LYS A 138 42.83 7.27 12.91
N TYR A 139 42.92 6.06 13.44
CA TYR A 139 41.77 5.18 13.61
C TYR A 139 40.81 5.74 14.67
N ASN A 140 39.65 6.23 14.23
CA ASN A 140 38.48 6.31 15.08
C ASN A 140 37.67 5.04 14.86
N VAL A 141 37.92 4.03 15.69
CA VAL A 141 37.16 2.77 15.67
C VAL A 141 35.75 3.08 16.18
N ARG A 142 34.78 3.15 15.27
CA ARG A 142 33.36 3.04 15.63
C ARG A 142 32.92 1.61 15.41
N SER A 143 32.60 0.96 16.51
CA SER A 143 32.25 -0.46 16.63
C SER A 143 31.13 -0.87 15.67
N TYR A 144 31.34 -1.96 14.93
CA TYR A 144 30.27 -2.67 14.24
C TYR A 144 29.30 -3.26 15.27
N ALA A 145 28.14 -2.63 15.43
CA ALA A 145 26.95 -3.31 15.92
C ALA A 145 26.10 -3.63 14.69
N GLY A 146 26.15 -4.90 14.28
CA GLY A 146 25.29 -5.43 13.24
C GLY A 146 23.80 -5.29 13.61
N LYS A 147 22.97 -5.38 12.57
CA LYS A 147 21.51 -5.23 12.52
C LYS A 147 20.99 -3.79 12.45
N ASP A 148 20.91 -3.26 11.23
CA ASP A 148 19.90 -2.22 10.95
C ASP A 148 19.46 -2.15 9.47
N ARG A 149 19.43 -3.31 8.78
CA ARG A 149 18.78 -3.42 7.45
C ARG A 149 17.25 -3.22 7.52
N GLU A 150 16.68 -3.35 8.72
CA GLU A 150 15.25 -3.20 8.99
C GLU A 150 14.86 -1.74 9.29
N LYS A 151 15.71 -0.94 9.96
CA LYS A 151 15.44 0.49 10.19
C LYS A 151 15.69 1.39 9.00
N GLN A 152 16.50 0.98 8.02
CA GLN A 152 16.67 1.76 6.79
C GLN A 152 15.41 1.76 5.93
N LYS A 153 14.65 0.65 5.90
CA LYS A 153 13.33 0.61 5.24
C LYS A 153 12.34 1.55 5.92
N ALA A 154 12.34 1.66 7.25
CA ALA A 154 11.42 2.53 7.97
C ALA A 154 11.65 4.05 7.75
N ARG A 155 12.87 4.49 7.38
CA ARG A 155 13.23 5.91 7.35
C ARG A 155 13.01 6.63 6.01
N ARG A 156 12.66 5.92 4.93
CA ARG A 156 12.46 6.54 3.59
C ARG A 156 11.01 6.95 3.29
N TRP A 157 10.02 6.45 4.02
CA TRP A 157 8.60 6.68 3.73
C TRP A 157 8.00 7.96 4.33
N GLY A 158 8.71 8.61 5.27
CA GLY A 158 8.19 9.78 6.01
C GLY A 158 8.46 11.16 5.40
N LYS A 159 8.91 11.27 4.14
CA LYS A 159 9.42 12.54 3.58
C LYS A 159 8.71 13.10 2.34
N LYS A 160 7.55 12.57 1.96
CA LYS A 160 6.77 13.10 0.83
C LYS A 160 5.29 13.28 1.15
N ILE A 161 4.99 14.02 2.22
CA ILE A 161 3.73 14.76 2.33
C ILE A 161 4.05 16.08 3.06
N LEU A 162 4.27 17.14 2.29
CA LEU A 162 4.14 18.54 2.68
C LEU A 162 3.83 19.35 1.42
#